data_AF-A0A8T6SRD2-F1
#
_entry.id   AF-A0A8T6SRD2-F1
#
_cell.length_a   1.000
_cell.length_b   1.000
_cell.length_c   1.000
_cell.angle_alpha   90.00
_cell.angle_beta   90.00
_cell.angle_gamma   90.00
#
_symmetry.space_group_name_H-M   'P 1'
#
loop_
_entity.id
_entity.type
_entity.pdbx_description
1 polymer ?
#
loop_
_entity_poly.entity_id
_entity_poly.type
_entity_poly.pdbx_seq_one_letter_code
_entity_poly.pdbx_strand_id
1 'polypeptide(L)'
;MFKLRRLSKKAGLAPGSLVHVGEKVVDKTTFSVIDYDESHYDEKIMESVEDCLDYKDRSSTSWINVNGIHDVEVISMVGSQFGIHDLVLEDILNTESRPKMEDYDDYLFFI
;
A
#
# COMPACT_ATOMS: atom_id res chain seq x y z
N MET A 1 23.49 -4.67 -28.21
CA MET A 1 22.98 -5.91 -27.60
C MET A 1 21.69 -5.56 -26.89
N PHE A 2 20.54 -5.86 -27.49
CA PHE A 2 19.23 -5.57 -26.87
C PHE A 2 19.08 -6.47 -25.64
N LYS A 3 19.13 -5.86 -24.45
CA LYS A 3 18.88 -6.57 -23.19
C LYS A 3 17.42 -6.98 -23.22
N LEU A 4 17.13 -8.27 -23.41
CA LEU A 4 15.78 -8.78 -23.26
C LEU A 4 15.28 -8.30 -21.90
N ARG A 5 14.26 -7.42 -21.94
CA ARG A 5 13.60 -6.92 -20.74
C ARG A 5 13.14 -8.17 -19.99
N ARG A 6 13.66 -8.37 -18.77
CA ARG A 6 13.31 -9.49 -17.89
C ARG A 6 11.80 -9.69 -18.00
N LEU A 7 11.34 -10.91 -18.31
CA LEU A 7 9.94 -11.25 -18.17
C LEU A 7 9.52 -10.73 -16.79
N SER A 8 8.52 -9.84 -16.76
CA SER A 8 8.00 -9.33 -15.49
C SER A 8 7.70 -10.53 -14.60
N LYS A 9 8.08 -10.48 -13.32
CA LYS A 9 7.79 -11.57 -12.35
C LYS A 9 6.29 -11.93 -12.31
N LYS A 10 5.45 -11.04 -12.83
CA LYS A 10 4.00 -11.13 -12.94
C LYS A 10 3.48 -11.87 -14.20
N ALA A 11 4.34 -12.17 -15.17
CA ALA A 11 3.92 -12.72 -16.47
C ALA A 11 3.26 -14.10 -16.32
N GLY A 12 2.02 -14.24 -16.80
CA GLY A 12 1.27 -15.50 -16.77
C GLY A 12 0.48 -15.75 -15.48
N LEU A 13 0.53 -14.83 -14.51
CA LEU A 13 -0.31 -14.87 -13.32
C LEU A 13 -1.72 -14.34 -13.62
N ALA A 14 -2.69 -14.79 -12.83
CA ALA A 14 -4.05 -14.29 -12.90
C ALA A 14 -4.11 -12.82 -12.42
N PRO A 15 -5.03 -11.99 -12.94
CA PRO A 15 -5.30 -10.67 -12.37
C PRO A 15 -5.66 -10.77 -10.88
N GLY A 16 -5.18 -9.81 -10.08
CA GLY A 16 -5.24 -9.81 -8.63
C GLY A 16 -4.10 -10.58 -7.95
N SER A 17 -3.11 -11.08 -8.70
CA SER A 17 -2.00 -11.82 -8.10
C SER A 17 -1.01 -10.87 -7.44
N LEU A 18 -0.95 -10.93 -6.12
CA LEU A 18 -0.08 -10.07 -5.32
C LEU A 18 1.39 -10.54 -5.41
N VAL A 19 2.20 -9.82 -6.18
CA VAL A 19 3.63 -10.08 -6.34
C VAL A 19 4.38 -8.76 -6.35
N HIS A 20 5.36 -8.61 -5.47
CA HIS A 20 6.23 -7.44 -5.49
C HIS A 20 7.15 -7.44 -6.72
N VAL A 21 6.99 -6.40 -7.55
CA VAL A 21 7.83 -6.10 -8.71
C VAL A 21 8.53 -4.78 -8.44
N GLY A 22 9.83 -4.85 -8.17
CA GLY A 22 10.63 -3.68 -7.81
C GLY A 22 11.88 -4.08 -7.02
N GLU A 23 12.67 -3.07 -6.66
CA GLU A 23 13.78 -3.22 -5.73
C GLU A 23 13.27 -3.14 -4.29
N LYS A 24 13.78 -4.02 -3.42
CA LYS A 24 13.53 -3.93 -1.98
C LYS A 24 14.45 -2.85 -1.42
N VAL A 25 13.86 -1.75 -0.94
CA VAL A 25 14.62 -0.58 -0.44
C VAL A 25 14.81 -0.61 1.08
N VAL A 26 13.91 -1.29 1.81
CA VAL A 26 13.94 -1.39 3.27
C VAL A 26 13.79 -2.84 3.73
N ASP A 27 14.35 -3.19 4.90
CA ASP A 27 14.37 -4.58 5.34
C ASP A 27 13.05 -5.10 5.92
N LYS A 28 12.37 -4.24 6.68
CA LYS A 28 11.11 -4.52 7.36
C LYS A 28 10.06 -3.50 6.95
N THR A 29 8.81 -3.94 6.91
CA THR A 29 7.67 -3.05 6.76
C THR A 29 7.41 -2.36 8.09
N THR A 30 7.24 -1.05 8.06
CA THR A 30 6.98 -0.23 9.25
C THR A 30 5.77 0.66 9.03
N PHE A 31 5.10 0.98 10.13
CA PHE A 31 3.88 1.77 10.14
C PHE A 31 4.08 3.03 10.96
N SER A 32 3.57 4.15 10.47
CA SER A 32 3.43 5.36 11.26
C SER A 32 2.10 6.03 10.93
N VAL A 33 1.53 6.72 11.91
CA VAL A 33 0.31 7.49 11.75
C VAL A 33 0.52 8.92 12.21
N ILE A 34 0.01 9.87 11.45
CA ILE A 34 -0.20 11.26 11.86
C ILE A 34 -1.71 11.46 11.95
N ASP A 35 -2.23 11.79 13.12
CA ASP A 35 -3.66 12.03 13.35
C ASP A 35 -3.85 13.47 13.85
N TYR A 36 -4.73 14.22 13.19
CA TYR A 36 -4.88 15.64 13.49
C TYR A 36 -6.26 16.20 13.18
N ASP A 37 -6.59 17.29 13.87
CA ASP A 37 -7.72 18.16 13.62
C ASP A 37 -7.37 19.62 13.98
N GLU A 38 -8.35 20.52 14.11
CA GLU A 38 -8.12 21.93 14.45
C GLU A 38 -7.52 22.16 15.85
N SER A 39 -7.63 21.17 16.73
CA SER A 39 -7.29 21.23 18.16
C SER A 39 -6.26 20.18 18.60
N HIS A 40 -6.04 19.15 17.79
CA HIS A 40 -5.24 17.98 18.11
C HIS A 40 -4.20 17.68 17.03
N TYR A 41 -3.04 17.20 17.45
CA TYR A 41 -2.01 16.61 16.62
C TYR A 41 -1.31 15.50 17.41
N ASP A 42 -1.20 14.31 16.80
CA ASP A 42 -0.49 13.17 17.36
C ASP A 42 0.25 12.42 16.24
N GLU A 43 1.44 11.93 16.57
CA GLU A 43 2.28 11.17 15.65
C GLU A 43 2.83 9.95 16.38
N LYS A 44 2.60 8.77 15.80
CA LYS A 44 2.97 7.49 16.42
C LYS A 44 3.55 6.52 15.41
N ILE A 45 4.54 5.77 15.87
CA ILE A 45 5.00 4.55 15.19
C ILE A 45 4.10 3.41 15.69
N MET A 46 3.65 2.57 14.76
CA MET A 46 2.73 1.48 15.03
C MET A 46 3.45 0.15 14.85
N GLU A 47 3.04 -0.87 15.61
CA GLU A 47 3.68 -2.19 15.56
C GLU A 47 3.00 -3.10 14.51
N SER A 48 1.73 -2.86 14.22
CA SER A 48 0.90 -3.71 13.37
C SER A 48 -0.11 -2.93 12.51
N VAL A 49 -0.73 -3.60 11.54
CA VAL A 49 -1.81 -3.02 10.71
C VAL A 49 -3.06 -2.82 11.55
N GLU A 50 -3.29 -3.72 12.51
CA GLU A 50 -4.43 -3.72 13.42
C GLU A 50 -4.48 -2.43 14.24
N ASP A 51 -3.31 -1.96 14.71
CA ASP A 51 -3.21 -0.70 15.45
C ASP A 51 -3.67 0.50 14.59
N CYS A 52 -3.52 0.42 13.27
CA CYS A 52 -3.96 1.48 12.35
C CYS A 52 -5.49 1.51 12.17
N LEU A 53 -6.22 0.43 12.52
CA LEU A 53 -7.67 0.37 12.34
C LEU A 53 -8.42 1.28 13.30
N ASP A 54 -7.86 1.53 14.48
CA ASP A 54 -8.39 2.48 15.46
C ASP A 54 -8.46 3.92 14.94
N TYR A 55 -7.79 4.21 13.81
CA TYR A 55 -7.79 5.51 13.14
C TYR A 55 -8.78 5.60 11.98
N LYS A 56 -9.29 4.45 11.48
CA LYS A 56 -10.22 4.40 10.34
C LYS A 56 -11.57 5.07 10.65
N ASP A 57 -12.05 4.90 11.88
CA ASP A 57 -13.38 5.34 12.30
C ASP A 57 -13.36 6.65 13.12
N ARG A 58 -12.20 7.35 13.16
CA ARG A 58 -12.08 8.63 13.86
C ARG A 58 -12.71 9.76 13.05
N SER A 59 -13.17 10.79 13.76
CA SER A 59 -13.63 12.04 13.13
C SER A 59 -12.48 12.96 12.69
N SER A 60 -11.25 12.70 13.16
CA SER A 60 -10.03 13.41 12.77
C SER A 60 -9.52 12.95 11.41
N THR A 61 -8.59 13.72 10.83
CA THR A 61 -7.87 13.28 9.62
C THR A 61 -6.65 12.47 10.03
N SER A 62 -6.57 11.23 9.56
CA SER A 62 -5.44 10.34 9.82
C SER A 62 -4.66 10.03 8.55
N TRP A 63 -3.35 10.25 8.57
CA TRP A 63 -2.41 9.84 7.53
C TRP A 63 -1.65 8.62 8.01
N ILE A 64 -1.99 7.45 7.46
CA ILE A 64 -1.30 6.19 7.69
C ILE A 64 -0.20 6.03 6.63
N ASN A 65 1.03 5.85 7.07
CA ASN A 65 2.18 5.63 6.22
C ASN A 65 2.70 4.19 6.41
N VAL A 66 2.64 3.42 5.32
CA VAL A 66 3.16 2.05 5.25
C VAL A 66 4.44 2.07 4.43
N ASN A 67 5.58 1.93 5.10
CA ASN A 67 6.88 1.94 4.45
C ASN A 67 7.40 0.50 4.30
N GLY A 68 7.76 0.09 3.09
CA GLY A 68 8.21 -1.27 2.79
C GLY A 68 7.12 -2.17 2.21
N ILE A 69 6.68 -1.87 1.00
CA ILE A 69 5.63 -2.62 0.28
C ILE A 69 6.09 -4.00 -0.24
N HIS A 70 7.35 -4.41 -0.02
CA HIS A 70 7.86 -5.70 -0.49
C HIS A 70 7.28 -6.89 0.28
N ASP A 71 6.72 -6.65 1.46
CA ASP A 71 6.05 -7.67 2.27
C ASP A 71 4.60 -7.85 1.80
N VAL A 72 4.40 -8.84 0.94
CA VAL A 72 3.11 -9.10 0.28
C VAL A 72 2.03 -9.48 1.28
N GLU A 73 2.37 -10.21 2.34
CA GLU A 73 1.39 -10.64 3.36
C GLU A 73 0.87 -9.41 4.12
N VAL A 74 1.77 -8.50 4.48
CA VAL A 74 1.41 -7.25 5.13
C VAL A 74 0.53 -6.36 4.23
N ILE A 75 0.89 -6.19 2.95
CA ILE A 75 0.08 -5.37 2.03
C ILE A 75 -1.29 -6.01 1.75
N SER A 76 -1.37 -7.33 1.67
CA SER A 76 -2.64 -8.05 1.57
C SER A 76 -3.51 -7.81 2.80
N MET A 77 -2.92 -7.81 4.00
CA MET A 77 -3.63 -7.52 5.25
C MET A 77 -4.14 -6.08 5.30
N VAL A 78 -3.33 -5.09 4.89
CA VAL A 78 -3.77 -3.69 4.74
C VAL A 78 -4.97 -3.64 3.79
N GLY A 79 -4.86 -4.25 2.61
CA GLY A 79 -5.95 -4.21 1.63
C GLY A 79 -7.26 -4.80 2.16
N SER A 80 -7.20 -5.96 2.81
CA SER A 80 -8.35 -6.62 3.42
C SER A 80 -9.03 -5.74 4.48
N GLN A 81 -8.26 -5.11 5.38
CA GLN A 81 -8.81 -4.34 6.48
C GLN A 81 -9.35 -2.96 6.06
N PHE A 82 -8.75 -2.37 5.01
CA PHE A 82 -9.16 -1.07 4.47
C PHE A 82 -10.15 -1.19 3.29
N GLY A 83 -10.45 -2.39 2.81
CA GLY A 83 -11.38 -2.61 1.70
C GLY A 83 -10.80 -2.26 0.32
N ILE A 84 -9.49 -2.37 0.15
CA ILE A 84 -8.81 -2.08 -1.12
C ILE A 84 -8.82 -3.34 -1.99
N HIS A 85 -9.27 -3.20 -3.23
CA HIS A 85 -9.34 -4.33 -4.18
C HIS A 85 -7.95 -4.89 -4.54
N ASP A 86 -7.87 -6.22 -4.73
CA ASP A 86 -6.63 -6.92 -5.12
C ASP A 86 -5.98 -6.37 -6.39
N LEU A 87 -6.76 -5.83 -7.33
CA LEU A 87 -6.23 -5.17 -8.53
C LEU A 87 -5.43 -3.90 -8.19
N VAL A 88 -5.89 -3.14 -7.20
CA VAL A 88 -5.18 -1.95 -6.71
C VAL A 88 -3.93 -2.37 -5.93
N LEU A 89 -4.04 -3.39 -5.07
CA LEU A 89 -2.88 -3.93 -4.35
C LEU A 89 -1.82 -4.48 -5.29
N GLU A 90 -2.24 -5.16 -6.35
CA GLU A 90 -1.38 -5.63 -7.43
C GLU A 90 -0.61 -4.49 -8.10
N ASP A 91 -1.23 -3.32 -8.27
CA ASP A 91 -0.58 -2.15 -8.81
C ASP A 91 0.34 -1.45 -7.81
N ILE A 92 -0.05 -1.38 -6.53
CA ILE A 92 0.79 -0.89 -5.42
C ILE A 92 2.09 -1.69 -5.33
N LEU A 93 2.00 -3.02 -5.44
CA LEU A 93 3.15 -3.93 -5.38
C LEU A 93 4.07 -3.85 -6.61
N ASN A 94 3.66 -3.14 -7.67
CA ASN A 94 4.44 -2.97 -8.88
C ASN A 94 4.99 -1.56 -9.01
N THR A 95 6.23 -1.35 -8.54
CA THR A 95 6.91 -0.05 -8.57
C THR A 95 7.39 0.37 -9.96
N GLU A 96 7.25 -0.48 -10.98
CA GLU A 96 7.59 -0.16 -12.38
C GLU A 96 6.37 0.35 -13.17
N SER A 97 5.21 0.50 -12.51
CA SER A 97 3.99 1.05 -13.09
C SER A 97 4.17 2.50 -13.54
N ARG A 98 3.40 2.93 -14.54
CA ARG A 98 3.35 4.34 -14.95
C ARG A 98 2.45 5.12 -13.98
N PRO A 99 2.71 6.42 -13.75
CA PRO A 99 1.82 7.25 -12.96
C PRO A 99 0.40 7.22 -13.50
N LYS A 100 -0.57 7.12 -12.61
CA LYS A 100 -1.99 7.04 -12.95
C LYS A 100 -2.86 7.47 -11.77
N MET A 101 -4.12 7.74 -12.09
CA MET A 101 -5.17 8.04 -11.13
C MET A 101 -6.41 7.24 -11.53
N GLU A 102 -7.04 6.61 -10.54
CA GLU A 102 -8.27 5.84 -10.71
C GLU A 102 -9.25 6.24 -9.61
N ASP A 103 -10.51 6.42 -10.01
CA ASP A 103 -11.62 6.79 -9.14
C ASP A 103 -12.45 5.54 -8.86
N TYR A 104 -12.50 5.14 -7.59
CA TYR A 104 -13.34 4.06 -7.09
C TYR A 104 -14.43 4.67 -6.20
N ASP A 105 -15.59 4.02 -6.11
CA ASP A 105 -16.75 4.54 -5.38
C ASP A 105 -16.41 4.97 -3.94
N ASP A 106 -15.51 4.24 -3.26
CA ASP A 106 -15.14 4.47 -1.87
C ASP A 106 -13.79 5.20 -1.67
N TYR A 107 -12.92 5.27 -2.69
CA TYR A 107 -11.58 5.84 -2.55
C TYR A 107 -10.96 6.29 -3.89
N LEU A 108 -10.02 7.23 -3.80
CA LEU A 108 -9.17 7.62 -4.92
C LEU A 108 -7.81 6.92 -4.82
N PHE A 109 -7.36 6.34 -5.94
CA PHE A 109 -6.06 5.67 -6.03
C PHE A 109 -5.11 6.44 -6.94
N PHE A 110 -3.86 6.61 -6.50
CA PHE A 110 -2.82 7.32 -7.22
C PHE A 110 -1.50 6.53 -7.18
N ILE A 111 -0.76 6.58 -8.30
CA ILE A 111 0.62 6.12 -8.43
C ILE A 111 1.47 7.27 -8.98
#